data_AF-A0A5N5PEF7-F1
#
_entry.id   AF-A0A5N5PEF7-F1
#
_cell.length_a   1.000
_cell.length_b   1.000
_cell.length_c   1.000
_cell.angle_alpha   90.00
_cell.angle_beta   90.00
_cell.angle_gamma   90.00
#
_symmetry.space_group_name_H-M   'P 1'
#
loop_
_entity.id
_entity.type
_entity.pdbx_description
1 polymer ?
#
loop_
_entity_poly.entity_id
_entity_poly.type
_entity_poly.pdbx_seq_one_letter_code
_entity_poly.pdbx_strand_id
1 'polypeptide(L)'
;MDIIIDQKVKLIEWLCGEESILQHVHSQKLITLNEYMKVKSIQDPSAKITELLDFILRKGDSVCVAFLELLKKDEVNESRPELREWIITINTSALAEKKGNSNTSQTGHAKIADNQEFLRKNRGKLIDKVKNVDRILDDLNLGDEMAANVRAERTDQAKMRKLLDYINSKRAAKLLVDALNEHAADVMEDLPTA
;
A
#
# COMPACT_ATOMS: atom_id res chain seq x y z
N MET A 1 -7.21 -4.25 4.59
CA MET A 1 -7.02 -4.49 6.04
C MET A 1 -8.32 -4.96 6.67
N ASP A 2 -8.48 -6.27 6.86
CA ASP A 2 -9.73 -6.89 7.30
C ASP A 2 -10.00 -6.70 8.80
N ILE A 3 -8.97 -6.54 9.63
CA ILE A 3 -9.09 -6.48 11.08
C ILE A 3 -9.97 -5.33 11.59
N ILE A 4 -9.88 -4.14 10.99
CA ILE A 4 -10.76 -3.01 11.34
C ILE A 4 -12.20 -3.27 10.89
N ILE A 5 -12.40 -4.01 9.80
CA ILE A 5 -13.72 -4.37 9.28
C ILE A 5 -14.34 -5.47 10.17
N ASP A 6 -13.58 -6.51 10.50
CA ASP A 6 -13.96 -7.60 11.40
C ASP A 6 -14.32 -7.11 12.81
N GLN A 7 -13.62 -6.09 13.29
CA GLN A 7 -13.87 -5.51 14.62
C GLN A 7 -14.65 -4.20 14.55
N LYS A 8 -15.18 -3.81 13.39
CA LYS A 8 -15.88 -2.52 13.19
C LYS A 8 -16.99 -2.31 14.21
N VAL A 9 -17.81 -3.34 14.44
CA VAL A 9 -18.94 -3.29 15.40
C VAL A 9 -18.44 -3.05 16.83
N LYS A 10 -17.39 -3.76 17.24
CA LYS A 10 -16.79 -3.58 18.58
C LYS A 10 -16.10 -2.23 18.73
N LEU A 11 -15.40 -1.77 17.69
CA LEU A 11 -14.80 -0.44 17.67
C LEU A 11 -15.86 0.65 17.78
N ILE A 12 -17.00 0.49 17.12
CA ILE A 12 -18.14 1.40 17.28
C ILE A 12 -18.61 1.38 18.72
N GLU A 13 -18.86 0.20 19.30
CA GLU A 13 -19.32 0.06 20.69
C GLU A 13 -18.34 0.66 21.71
N TRP A 14 -17.03 0.47 21.49
CA TRP A 14 -15.95 1.00 22.32
C TRP A 14 -15.80 2.52 22.17
N LEU A 15 -15.84 3.04 20.95
CA LEU A 15 -15.58 4.46 20.71
C LEU A 15 -16.84 5.33 20.79
N CYS A 16 -18.05 4.74 20.83
CA CYS A 16 -19.33 5.46 20.94
C CYS A 16 -19.40 6.39 22.17
N GLY A 17 -18.62 6.08 23.23
CA GLY A 17 -18.52 6.91 24.44
C GLY A 17 -17.35 7.90 24.48
N GLU A 18 -16.42 7.81 23.53
CA GLU A 18 -15.18 8.59 23.54
C GLU A 18 -15.30 9.82 22.63
N GLU A 19 -15.91 10.91 23.11
CA GLU A 19 -16.02 12.14 22.30
C GLU A 19 -14.67 12.78 21.95
N SER A 20 -13.65 12.49 22.76
CA SER A 20 -12.26 12.89 22.58
C SER A 20 -11.61 12.22 21.36
N ILE A 21 -12.05 11.03 20.95
CA ILE A 21 -11.41 10.27 19.84
C ILE A 21 -11.34 11.09 18.57
N LEU A 22 -12.42 11.82 18.26
CA LEU A 22 -12.50 12.62 17.05
C LEU A 22 -11.46 13.75 17.06
N GLN A 23 -11.16 14.31 18.23
CA GLN A 23 -10.12 15.33 18.41
C GLN A 23 -8.73 14.72 18.28
N HIS A 24 -8.48 13.55 18.87
CA HIS A 24 -7.19 12.85 18.75
C HIS A 24 -6.90 12.45 17.30
N VAL A 25 -7.89 11.94 16.57
CA VAL A 25 -7.78 11.58 15.15
C VAL A 25 -7.43 12.81 14.30
N HIS A 26 -8.10 13.95 14.55
CA HIS A 26 -7.80 15.19 13.84
C HIS A 26 -6.41 15.74 14.20
N SER A 27 -6.02 15.69 15.48
CA SER A 27 -4.69 16.09 15.95
C SER A 27 -3.56 15.27 15.29
N GLN A 28 -3.78 13.97 15.10
CA GLN A 28 -2.87 13.08 14.37
C GLN A 28 -2.94 13.25 12.83
N LYS A 29 -3.76 14.17 12.32
CA LYS A 29 -3.97 14.42 10.88
C LYS A 29 -4.38 13.16 10.09
N LEU A 30 -5.06 12.22 10.75
CA LEU A 30 -5.56 10.99 10.10
C LEU A 30 -6.73 11.32 9.16
N ILE A 31 -7.53 12.31 9.53
CA ILE A 31 -8.62 12.86 8.73
C ILE A 31 -8.37 14.32 8.42
N THR A 32 -8.84 14.77 7.26
CA THR A 32 -8.82 16.17 6.85
C THR A 32 -9.86 16.97 7.62
N LEU A 33 -9.69 18.29 7.67
CA LEU A 33 -10.62 19.21 8.32
C LEU A 33 -12.07 19.03 7.81
N ASN A 34 -12.24 18.80 6.50
CA ASN A 34 -13.56 18.62 5.90
C ASN A 34 -14.24 17.32 6.36
N GLU A 35 -13.48 16.24 6.48
CA GLU A 35 -13.97 14.95 7.01
C GLU A 35 -14.29 15.07 8.51
N TYR A 36 -13.43 15.75 9.27
CA TYR A 36 -13.70 16.06 10.68
C TYR A 36 -15.00 16.85 10.85
N MET A 37 -15.23 17.89 10.05
CA MET A 37 -16.47 18.69 10.13
C MET A 37 -17.70 17.85 9.77
N LYS A 38 -17.60 16.97 8.77
CA LYS A 38 -18.67 16.01 8.44
C LYS A 38 -18.99 15.09 9.61
N VAL A 39 -17.98 14.43 10.17
CA VAL A 39 -18.14 13.50 11.29
C VAL A 39 -18.65 14.23 12.54
N LYS A 40 -18.14 15.44 12.80
CA LYS A 40 -18.59 16.29 13.92
C LYS A 40 -20.06 16.71 13.79
N SER A 41 -20.55 16.89 12.57
CA SER A 41 -21.95 17.26 12.31
C SER A 41 -22.94 16.12 12.55
N ILE A 42 -22.46 14.89 12.73
CA ILE A 42 -23.31 13.73 13.03
C ILE A 42 -23.70 13.78 14.51
N GLN A 43 -25.00 13.71 14.77
CA GLN A 43 -25.54 13.72 16.15
C GLN A 43 -25.48 12.34 16.80
N ASP A 44 -25.71 11.29 16.03
CA ASP A 44 -25.66 9.91 16.51
C ASP A 44 -24.20 9.48 16.75
N PRO A 45 -23.81 9.10 17.98
CA PRO A 45 -22.43 8.73 18.27
C PRO A 45 -22.01 7.42 17.58
N SER A 46 -22.93 6.47 17.39
CA SER A 46 -22.68 5.21 16.67
C SER A 46 -22.43 5.49 15.18
N ALA A 47 -23.28 6.30 14.55
CA ALA A 47 -23.09 6.72 13.16
C ALA A 47 -21.82 7.57 12.99
N LYS A 48 -21.49 8.42 13.99
CA LYS A 48 -20.28 9.24 14.00
C LYS A 48 -19.02 8.38 13.94
N ILE A 49 -18.91 7.36 14.79
CA ILE A 49 -17.77 6.45 14.76
C ILE A 49 -17.77 5.61 13.49
N THR A 50 -18.94 5.16 13.02
CA THR A 50 -19.05 4.40 11.78
C THR A 50 -18.46 5.16 10.60
N GLU A 51 -18.87 6.42 10.42
CA GLU A 51 -18.34 7.30 9.37
C GLU A 51 -16.85 7.57 9.54
N LEU A 52 -16.39 7.81 10.77
CA LEU A 52 -14.97 7.97 11.07
C LEU A 52 -14.14 6.77 10.62
N LEU A 53 -14.59 5.55 10.96
CA LEU A 53 -13.93 4.31 10.56
C LEU A 53 -13.95 4.14 9.04
N ASP A 54 -15.05 4.49 8.38
CA ASP A 54 -15.15 4.45 6.93
C ASP A 54 -14.21 5.46 6.24
N PHE A 55 -14.00 6.65 6.81
CA PHE A 55 -12.97 7.58 6.33
C PHE A 55 -11.56 7.00 6.46
N ILE A 56 -11.26 6.38 7.60
CA ILE A 56 -9.96 5.76 7.85
C ILE A 56 -9.71 4.61 6.86
N LEU A 57 -10.70 3.73 6.67
CA LEU A 57 -10.64 2.62 5.72
C LEU A 57 -10.47 3.12 4.27
N ARG A 58 -11.18 4.18 3.87
CA ARG A 58 -11.09 4.77 2.53
C ARG A 58 -9.72 5.37 2.22
N LYS A 59 -9.02 5.92 3.21
CA LYS A 59 -7.67 6.48 3.02
C LYS A 59 -6.59 5.41 2.86
N GLY A 60 -6.91 4.18 3.27
CA GLY A 60 -6.06 3.01 3.08
C GLY A 60 -5.18 2.70 4.29
N ASP A 61 -4.46 1.59 4.16
CA ASP A 61 -3.89 0.86 5.29
C ASP A 61 -2.92 1.68 6.16
N SER A 62 -2.22 2.67 5.61
CA SER A 62 -1.32 3.52 6.40
C SER A 62 -2.05 4.35 7.44
N VAL A 63 -3.23 4.87 7.11
CA VAL A 63 -4.04 5.66 8.05
C VAL A 63 -4.68 4.75 9.09
N CYS A 64 -5.09 3.56 8.67
CA CYS A 64 -5.58 2.53 9.59
C CYS A 64 -4.54 2.11 10.63
N VAL A 65 -3.28 1.86 10.23
CA VAL A 65 -2.20 1.57 11.19
C VAL A 65 -1.98 2.74 12.14
N ALA A 66 -1.91 3.97 11.62
CA ALA A 66 -1.72 5.15 12.45
C ALA A 66 -2.91 5.40 13.41
N PHE A 67 -4.13 5.01 13.00
CA PHE A 67 -5.29 5.01 13.87
C PHE A 67 -5.19 3.94 14.98
N LEU A 68 -4.76 2.73 14.66
CA LEU A 68 -4.54 1.69 15.65
C LEU A 68 -3.43 2.09 16.66
N GLU A 69 -2.37 2.75 16.19
CA GLU A 69 -1.34 3.34 17.06
C GLU A 69 -1.90 4.44 17.97
N LEU A 70 -2.86 5.23 17.47
CA LEU A 70 -3.56 6.21 18.29
C LEU A 70 -4.39 5.54 19.39
N LEU A 71 -5.08 4.43 19.08
CA LEU A 71 -5.82 3.64 20.06
C LEU A 71 -4.92 2.99 21.12
N LYS A 72 -3.62 2.81 20.84
CA LYS A 72 -2.65 2.31 21.83
C LYS A 72 -2.25 3.35 22.85
N LYS A 73 -2.48 4.63 22.60
CA LYS A 73 -2.14 5.68 23.58
C LYS A 73 -3.07 5.58 24.78
N ASP A 74 -2.49 5.68 25.97
CA ASP A 74 -3.24 5.59 27.24
C ASP A 74 -4.41 6.57 27.26
N GLU A 75 -4.26 7.78 26.72
CA GLU A 75 -5.33 8.80 26.63
C GLU A 75 -6.63 8.33 25.94
N VAL A 76 -6.56 7.28 25.11
CA VAL A 76 -7.69 6.78 24.31
C VAL A 76 -8.18 5.42 24.80
N ASN A 77 -7.33 4.65 25.49
CA ASN A 77 -7.67 3.31 25.98
C ASN A 77 -7.82 3.23 27.51
N GLU A 78 -7.51 4.30 28.25
CA GLU A 78 -7.70 4.38 29.71
C GLU A 78 -9.17 4.18 30.09
N SER A 79 -10.10 4.73 29.28
CA SER A 79 -11.53 4.63 29.52
C SER A 79 -12.11 3.23 29.30
N ARG A 80 -11.41 2.33 28.58
CA ARG A 80 -11.95 1.02 28.17
C ARG A 80 -10.92 -0.12 28.22
N PRO A 81 -10.96 -0.97 29.26
CA PRO A 81 -10.03 -2.09 29.39
C PRO A 81 -10.17 -3.12 28.26
N GLU A 82 -11.36 -3.31 27.70
CA GLU A 82 -11.59 -4.25 26.59
C GLU A 82 -10.91 -3.80 25.29
N LEU A 83 -10.97 -2.49 25.01
CA LEU A 83 -10.26 -1.89 23.89
C LEU A 83 -8.74 -2.01 24.11
N ARG A 84 -8.28 -1.74 25.33
CA ARG A 84 -6.87 -1.84 25.71
C ARG A 84 -6.32 -3.24 25.54
N GLU A 85 -7.04 -4.24 26.04
CA GLU A 85 -6.63 -5.64 25.93
C GLU A 85 -6.59 -6.08 24.47
N TRP A 86 -7.62 -5.71 23.69
CA TRP A 86 -7.65 -6.00 22.26
C TRP A 86 -6.51 -5.31 21.49
N ILE A 87 -6.30 -4.00 21.68
CA ILE A 87 -5.28 -3.25 20.90
C ILE A 87 -3.85 -3.72 21.20
N ILE A 88 -3.59 -4.26 22.39
CA ILE A 88 -2.30 -4.89 22.74
C ILE A 88 -2.09 -6.19 21.94
N THR A 89 -3.15 -6.97 21.68
CA THR A 89 -3.06 -8.16 20.81
C THR A 89 -2.77 -7.80 19.35
N ILE A 90 -3.07 -6.55 18.95
CA ILE A 90 -2.87 -6.06 17.59
C ILE A 90 -1.42 -5.59 17.42
N ASN A 91 -0.64 -6.37 16.68
CA ASN A 91 0.70 -5.98 16.25
C ASN A 91 0.65 -5.03 15.04
N THR A 92 0.42 -3.75 15.31
CA THR A 92 0.49 -2.62 14.35
C THR A 92 1.83 -2.51 13.63
N SER A 93 2.95 -2.88 14.27
CA SER A 93 4.27 -2.98 13.65
C SER A 93 4.27 -4.02 12.51
N ALA A 94 3.71 -5.21 12.75
CA ALA A 94 3.54 -6.23 11.71
C ALA A 94 2.52 -5.83 10.61
N LEU A 95 1.58 -4.92 10.91
CA LEU A 95 0.63 -4.36 9.94
C LEU A 95 1.25 -3.23 9.10
N ALA A 96 2.18 -2.44 9.65
CA ALA A 96 2.98 -1.47 8.91
C ALA A 96 3.94 -2.17 7.92
N GLU A 97 4.44 -3.34 8.31
CA GLU A 97 5.26 -4.21 7.45
C GLU A 97 4.43 -4.93 6.37
N LYS A 98 3.10 -4.99 6.51
CA LYS A 98 2.16 -5.33 5.42
C LYS A 98 1.94 -4.17 4.43
N LYS A 99 3.02 -3.51 4.04
CA LYS A 99 3.13 -2.86 2.71
C LYS A 99 4.36 -3.40 2.00
N GLY A 100 4.51 -4.72 2.04
CA GLY A 100 5.60 -5.43 1.37
C GLY A 100 5.43 -6.94 1.33
N ASN A 101 4.24 -7.53 1.22
CA ASN A 101 4.13 -8.93 0.78
C ASN A 101 2.78 -9.23 0.12
N SER A 102 2.79 -9.27 -1.22
CA SER A 102 1.96 -10.24 -1.93
C SER A 102 2.63 -11.59 -1.70
N ASN A 103 1.92 -12.53 -1.09
CA ASN A 103 2.33 -13.92 -1.08
C ASN A 103 2.18 -14.46 -2.51
N THR A 104 3.31 -14.77 -3.16
CA THR A 104 3.44 -16.05 -3.86
C THR A 104 4.67 -16.72 -3.29
N SER A 105 4.37 -17.79 -2.56
CA SER A 105 5.14 -19.00 -2.28
C SER A 105 6.67 -18.95 -2.22
N GLN A 106 7.17 -19.53 -1.13
CA GLN A 106 8.50 -20.10 -1.01
C GLN A 106 8.90 -20.87 -2.27
N THR A 107 9.83 -20.33 -3.06
CA THR A 107 10.93 -21.06 -3.66
C THR A 107 12.14 -20.12 -3.66
N GLY A 108 13.27 -20.62 -3.20
CA GLY A 108 14.47 -19.83 -3.04
C GLY A 108 14.91 -19.22 -4.37
N HIS A 109 15.36 -17.97 -4.31
CA HIS A 109 16.61 -17.47 -4.89
C HIS A 109 16.80 -16.02 -4.38
N ALA A 110 18.05 -15.58 -4.33
CA ALA A 110 18.56 -14.53 -3.46
C ALA A 110 17.78 -13.20 -3.47
N LYS A 111 17.70 -12.60 -2.28
CA LYS A 111 17.21 -11.25 -2.00
C LYS A 111 17.84 -10.22 -2.96
N ILE A 112 17.09 -9.76 -3.95
CA ILE A 112 17.36 -8.48 -4.59
C ILE A 112 16.92 -7.41 -3.57
N ALA A 113 17.85 -6.94 -2.74
CA ALA A 113 17.57 -5.93 -1.71
C ALA A 113 17.08 -4.59 -2.31
N ASP A 114 17.42 -4.32 -3.58
CA ASP A 114 16.93 -3.17 -4.33
C ASP A 114 16.60 -3.54 -5.80
N ASN A 115 15.32 -3.79 -6.09
CA ASN A 115 14.84 -4.03 -7.46
C ASN A 115 15.23 -2.91 -8.44
N GLN A 116 15.38 -1.68 -7.93
CA GLN A 116 15.89 -0.56 -8.72
C GLN A 116 17.34 -0.75 -9.17
N GLU A 117 18.18 -1.29 -8.29
CA GLU A 117 19.59 -1.55 -8.60
C GLU A 117 19.70 -2.71 -9.60
N PHE A 118 18.88 -3.75 -9.43
CA PHE A 118 18.81 -4.86 -10.39
C PHE A 118 18.39 -4.38 -11.78
N LEU A 119 17.34 -3.56 -11.88
CA LEU A 119 16.90 -3.01 -13.16
C LEU A 119 17.96 -2.09 -13.77
N ARG A 120 18.68 -1.28 -12.97
CA ARG A 120 19.78 -0.43 -13.48
C ARG A 120 20.97 -1.26 -13.96
N LYS A 121 21.38 -2.27 -13.21
CA LYS A 121 22.50 -3.17 -13.57
C LYS A 121 22.17 -3.97 -14.82
N ASN A 122 20.93 -4.44 -14.95
CA ASN A 122 20.50 -5.27 -16.08
C ASN A 122 19.80 -4.48 -17.20
N ARG A 123 19.75 -3.15 -17.12
CA ARG A 123 19.03 -2.28 -18.07
C ARG A 123 19.39 -2.56 -19.53
N GLY A 124 20.67 -2.71 -19.84
CA GLY A 124 21.14 -2.97 -21.20
C GLY A 124 20.63 -4.31 -21.75
N LYS A 125 20.72 -5.37 -20.94
CA LYS A 125 20.25 -6.71 -21.31
C LYS A 125 18.72 -6.78 -21.42
N LEU A 126 18.01 -6.13 -20.50
CA LEU A 126 16.54 -6.04 -20.54
C LEU A 126 16.07 -5.33 -21.81
N ILE A 127 16.69 -4.20 -22.17
CA ILE A 127 16.34 -3.49 -23.41
C ILE A 127 16.60 -4.34 -24.65
N ASP A 128 17.67 -5.14 -24.65
CA ASP A 128 18.05 -5.93 -25.82
C ASP A 128 17.21 -7.22 -25.98
N LYS A 129 16.93 -7.90 -24.87
CA LYS A 129 16.27 -9.22 -24.87
C LYS A 129 14.76 -9.18 -24.74
N VAL A 130 14.19 -8.14 -24.13
CA VAL A 130 12.73 -8.03 -23.93
C VAL A 130 12.06 -7.58 -25.23
N LYS A 131 11.28 -8.48 -25.84
CA LYS A 131 10.56 -8.21 -27.09
C LYS A 131 9.06 -7.97 -26.93
N ASN A 132 8.48 -8.38 -25.79
CA ASN A 132 7.03 -8.28 -25.55
C ASN A 132 6.67 -7.13 -24.60
N VAL A 133 7.19 -5.93 -24.87
CA VAL A 133 7.04 -4.79 -23.93
C VAL A 133 5.58 -4.35 -23.79
N ASP A 134 4.77 -4.46 -24.84
CA ASP A 134 3.35 -4.08 -24.77
C ASP A 134 2.55 -4.94 -23.79
N ARG A 135 2.85 -6.25 -23.70
CA ARG A 135 2.21 -7.16 -22.72
C ARG A 135 2.62 -6.85 -21.29
N ILE A 136 3.91 -6.59 -21.09
CA ILE A 136 4.45 -6.16 -19.80
C ILE A 136 3.79 -4.83 -19.37
N LEU A 137 3.55 -3.93 -20.33
CA LEU A 137 2.94 -2.64 -20.09
C LEU A 137 1.46 -2.74 -19.70
N ASP A 138 0.70 -3.65 -20.31
CA ASP A 138 -0.69 -3.93 -19.95
C ASP A 138 -0.81 -4.38 -18.48
N ASP A 139 0.06 -5.29 -18.05
CA ASP A 139 0.05 -5.83 -16.68
C ASP A 139 0.52 -4.81 -15.63
N LEU A 140 1.38 -3.88 -16.03
CA LEU A 140 1.85 -2.82 -15.15
C LEU A 140 0.77 -1.79 -14.77
N ASN A 141 -0.35 -1.76 -15.51
CA ASN A 141 -1.45 -0.81 -15.34
C ASN A 141 -0.96 0.63 -15.07
N LEU A 142 0.06 1.07 -15.83
CA LEU A 142 0.59 2.41 -15.72
C LEU A 142 -0.49 3.39 -16.21
N GLY A 143 -0.65 4.52 -15.51
CA GLY A 143 -1.64 5.52 -15.88
C GLY A 143 -1.59 5.86 -17.37
N ASP A 144 -2.75 6.06 -17.98
CA ASP A 144 -2.97 6.08 -19.44
C ASP A 144 -1.96 6.92 -20.22
N GLU A 145 -1.53 8.04 -19.65
CA GLU A 145 -0.54 8.96 -20.26
C GLU A 145 0.85 8.32 -20.40
N MET A 146 1.34 7.64 -19.37
CA MET A 146 2.65 6.98 -19.40
C MET A 146 2.62 5.77 -20.34
N ALA A 147 1.55 4.98 -20.30
CA ALA A 147 1.39 3.84 -21.19
C ALA A 147 1.33 4.27 -22.66
N ALA A 148 0.59 5.34 -22.98
CA ALA A 148 0.53 5.91 -24.32
C ALA A 148 1.92 6.40 -24.80
N ASN A 149 2.68 7.08 -23.93
CA ASN A 149 4.02 7.57 -24.26
C ASN A 149 5.05 6.46 -24.51
N VAL A 150 4.89 5.32 -23.85
CA VAL A 150 5.72 4.12 -24.08
C VAL A 150 5.29 3.45 -25.39
N ARG A 151 3.98 3.21 -25.60
CA ARG A 151 3.44 2.58 -26.83
C ARG A 151 3.73 3.37 -28.10
N ALA A 152 3.88 4.69 -28.00
CA ALA A 152 4.22 5.56 -29.12
C ALA A 152 5.62 5.28 -29.70
N GLU A 153 6.48 4.52 -29.01
CA GLU A 153 7.81 4.16 -29.50
C GLU A 153 7.75 3.09 -30.59
N ARG A 154 8.65 3.24 -31.58
CA ARG A 154 8.68 2.39 -32.79
C ARG A 154 9.22 0.98 -32.56
N THR A 155 10.05 0.77 -31.54
CA THR A 155 10.73 -0.50 -31.30
C THR A 155 10.59 -0.92 -29.85
N ASP A 156 10.55 -2.23 -29.59
CA ASP A 156 10.46 -2.78 -28.23
C ASP A 156 11.63 -2.32 -27.35
N GLN A 157 12.82 -2.19 -27.93
CA GLN A 157 14.00 -1.65 -27.23
C GLN A 157 13.77 -0.20 -26.76
N ALA A 158 13.19 0.65 -27.63
CA ALA A 158 12.89 2.04 -27.28
C ALA A 158 11.76 2.13 -26.25
N LYS A 159 10.72 1.28 -26.39
CA LYS A 159 9.64 1.12 -25.41
C LYS A 159 10.20 0.75 -24.04
N MET A 160 11.03 -0.28 -23.96
CA MET A 160 11.64 -0.75 -22.72
C MET A 160 12.56 0.31 -22.09
N ARG A 161 13.31 1.05 -22.91
CA ARG A 161 14.16 2.15 -22.43
C ARG A 161 13.34 3.25 -21.78
N LYS A 162 12.24 3.68 -22.42
CA LYS A 162 11.31 4.68 -21.88
C LYS A 162 10.62 4.19 -20.62
N LEU A 163 10.15 2.94 -20.61
CA LEU A 163 9.51 2.31 -19.46
C LEU A 163 10.44 2.36 -18.24
N LEU A 164 11.71 2.00 -18.41
CA LEU A 164 12.72 2.08 -17.37
C LEU A 164 13.04 3.52 -16.90
N ASP A 165 12.83 4.55 -17.72
CA ASP A 165 12.99 5.95 -17.31
C ASP A 165 11.79 6.46 -16.49
N TYR A 166 10.58 6.01 -16.81
CA TYR A 166 9.39 6.32 -16.02
C TYR A 166 9.43 5.65 -14.64
N ILE A 167 10.10 4.50 -14.54
CA ILE A 167 10.18 3.72 -13.30
C ILE A 167 11.30 4.26 -12.41
N ASN A 168 11.02 5.38 -11.73
CA ASN A 168 11.94 6.00 -10.76
C ASN A 168 11.69 5.56 -9.30
N SER A 169 10.62 4.79 -9.06
CA SER A 169 10.13 4.48 -7.72
C SER A 169 10.34 3.02 -7.37
N LYS A 170 10.69 2.72 -6.11
CA LYS A 170 10.88 1.34 -5.61
C LYS A 170 9.68 0.43 -5.89
N ARG A 171 8.46 0.98 -5.77
CA ARG A 171 7.21 0.27 -6.06
C ARG A 171 7.06 -0.09 -7.54
N ALA A 172 7.26 0.89 -8.42
CA ALA A 172 7.17 0.68 -9.86
C ALA A 172 8.26 -0.28 -10.36
N ALA A 173 9.45 -0.24 -9.77
CA ALA A 173 10.53 -1.18 -10.05
C ALA A 173 10.18 -2.62 -9.69
N LYS A 174 9.52 -2.81 -8.54
CA LYS A 174 9.03 -4.14 -8.15
C LYS A 174 7.98 -4.66 -9.13
N LEU A 175 6.98 -3.85 -9.47
CA LEU A 175 5.93 -4.26 -10.40
C LEU A 175 6.49 -4.61 -11.79
N LEU A 176 7.51 -3.88 -12.25
CA LEU A 176 8.17 -4.21 -13.51
C LEU A 176 8.94 -5.52 -13.43
N VAL A 177 9.64 -5.78 -12.32
CA VAL A 177 10.33 -7.06 -12.13
C VAL A 177 9.34 -8.23 -12.12
N ASP A 178 8.19 -8.06 -11.45
CA ASP A 178 7.15 -9.08 -11.41
C ASP A 178 6.57 -9.33 -12.81
N ALA A 179 6.23 -8.27 -13.56
CA ALA A 179 5.72 -8.38 -14.94
C ALA A 179 6.77 -8.94 -15.92
N LEU A 180 8.06 -8.62 -15.74
CA LEU A 180 9.15 -9.22 -16.49
C LEU A 180 9.29 -10.71 -16.20
N ASN A 181 9.10 -11.13 -14.95
CA ASN A 181 9.19 -12.53 -14.59
C ASN A 181 8.03 -13.35 -15.19
N GLU A 182 6.87 -12.73 -15.42
CA GLU A 182 5.71 -13.39 -16.03
C GLU A 182 5.81 -13.46 -17.56
N HIS A 183 6.24 -12.37 -18.22
CA HIS A 183 6.24 -12.29 -19.69
C HIS A 183 7.61 -12.52 -20.36
N ALA A 184 8.68 -12.52 -19.56
CA ALA A 184 10.06 -12.64 -20.01
C ALA A 184 10.90 -13.44 -18.99
N ALA A 185 10.33 -14.54 -18.48
CA ALA A 185 10.98 -15.45 -17.54
C ALA A 185 12.34 -15.96 -18.10
N ASP A 186 12.39 -16.26 -19.39
CA ASP A 186 13.60 -16.70 -20.11
C ASP A 186 14.72 -15.66 -20.06
N VAL A 187 14.35 -14.38 -20.12
CA VAL A 187 15.29 -13.27 -19.99
C VAL A 187 15.73 -13.13 -18.54
N MET A 188 14.81 -13.26 -17.59
CA MET A 188 15.08 -13.10 -16.16
C MET A 188 16.00 -14.20 -15.60
N GLU A 189 15.89 -15.46 -16.06
CA GLU A 189 16.79 -16.55 -15.69
C GLU A 189 18.22 -16.36 -16.22
N ASP A 190 18.40 -15.66 -17.34
CA ASP A 190 19.70 -15.35 -17.96
C ASP A 190 20.41 -14.14 -17.28
N LEU A 191 19.75 -13.48 -16.32
CA LEU A 191 20.29 -12.34 -15.59
C LEU A 191 20.95 -12.81 -14.28
N PRO A 192 22.21 -12.43 -14.02
CA PRO A 192 22.87 -12.76 -12.76
C PRO A 192 22.14 -12.07 -11.60
N THR A 193 21.62 -12.86 -10.67
CA THR A 193 21.18 -12.41 -9.35
C THR A 193 22.44 -12.07 -8.56
N ALA A 194 22.77 -10.78 -8.51
CA ALA A 194 23.94 -10.28 -7.77
C ALA A 194 23.83 -10.58 -6.27
#